data_AF-A0A4R5EUU9-F1
#
_entry.id   AF-A0A4R5EUU9-F1
#
_cell.length_a   1.000
_cell.length_b   1.000
_cell.length_c   1.000
_cell.angle_alpha   90.00
_cell.angle_beta   90.00
_cell.angle_gamma   90.00
#
_symmetry.space_group_name_H-M   'P 1'
#
loop_
_entity.id
_entity.type
_entity.pdbx_description
1 polymer ?
#
loop_
_entity_poly.entity_id
_entity_poly.type
_entity_poly.pdbx_seq_one_letter_code
_entity_poly.pdbx_strand_id
1 'polypeptide(L)' 'MGTSNRQLGDISRNDQVLIARTDRAGTDHMQYVWVLVCARRLETGDLCGYRYGANGSDFHHRKCPECQGGAAGLDVDGLI' A
#
# COMPACT_ATOMS: atom_id res chain seq x y z
N MET A 1 0.97 -17.55 2.53
CA MET A 1 1.37 -16.14 2.73
C MET A 1 2.88 -16.09 2.96
N GLY A 2 3.65 -15.30 2.21
CA GLY A 2 5.10 -15.16 2.45
C GLY A 2 5.43 -14.65 3.86
N THR A 3 6.59 -15.02 4.40
CA THR A 3 7.02 -14.80 5.80
C THR A 3 7.42 -13.36 6.15
N SER A 4 6.85 -12.35 5.50
CA SER A 4 7.23 -10.96 5.81
C SER A 4 6.92 -10.62 7.27
N ASN A 5 7.95 -10.06 7.95
CA ASN A 5 7.87 -9.56 9.32
C ASN A 5 7.03 -8.28 9.46
N ARG A 6 6.50 -7.75 8.35
CA ARG A 6 5.64 -6.56 8.37
C ARG A 6 4.26 -6.88 8.92
N GLN A 7 3.81 -5.98 9.77
CA GLN A 7 2.56 -6.08 10.52
C GLN A 7 1.56 -5.05 10.01
N LEU A 8 0.27 -5.33 10.20
CA LEU A 8 -0.76 -4.33 9.94
C LEU A 8 -0.52 -3.11 10.83
N GLY A 9 -0.66 -1.92 10.27
CA GLY A 9 -0.29 -0.66 10.91
C GLY A 9 1.15 -0.22 10.67
N ASP A 10 2.03 -1.07 10.11
CA ASP A 10 3.36 -0.64 9.72
C ASP A 10 3.29 0.51 8.72
N ILE A 11 4.13 1.51 8.93
CA ILE A 11 4.22 2.71 8.09
C ILE A 11 5.53 2.67 7.31
N SER A 12 5.46 2.84 5.99
CA SER A 12 6.64 3.01 5.16
C SER A 12 7.23 4.42 5.31
N ARG A 13 8.48 4.62 4.89
CA ARG A 13 9.13 5.95 4.88
C ARG A 13 8.40 7.01 4.04
N ASN A 14 7.47 6.58 3.19
CA ASN A 14 6.68 7.46 2.33
C ASN A 14 5.27 7.66 2.91
N ASP A 15 5.03 7.43 4.20
CA ASP A 15 3.74 7.61 4.88
C ASP A 15 2.64 6.66 4.38
N GLN A 16 2.99 5.45 3.95
CA GLN A 16 2.02 4.44 3.51
C GLN A 16 1.81 3.43 4.62
N VAL A 17 0.57 3.32 5.10
CA VAL A 17 0.19 2.41 6.19
C VAL A 17 -0.32 1.11 5.60
N LEU A 18 0.24 -0.02 6.03
CA LEU A 18 -0.25 -1.35 5.66
C LEU A 18 -1.55 -1.66 6.40
N ILE A 19 -2.67 -1.81 5.69
CA ILE A 19 -3.99 -2.06 6.30
C ILE A 19 -4.55 -3.45 6.03
N ALA A 20 -4.10 -4.14 4.99
CA ALA A 20 -4.44 -5.54 4.77
C ALA A 20 -3.34 -6.32 4.03
N ARG A 21 -3.23 -7.60 4.34
CA ARG A 21 -2.46 -8.58 3.58
C ARG A 21 -3.46 -9.59 3.04
N THR A 22 -3.59 -9.69 1.73
CA THR A 22 -4.62 -10.51 1.09
C THR A 22 -4.02 -11.78 0.50
N ASP A 23 -4.88 -12.67 0.04
CA ASP A 23 -4.56 -13.86 -0.76
C ASP A 23 -4.75 -13.65 -2.27
N ARG A 24 -5.14 -12.45 -2.70
CA ARG A 24 -5.19 -12.09 -4.13
C ARG A 24 -3.77 -12.07 -4.69
N ALA A 25 -3.56 -12.79 -5.79
CA ALA A 25 -2.28 -12.81 -6.49
C ALA A 25 -1.90 -11.39 -6.94
N GLY A 26 -0.67 -11.00 -6.64
CA GLY A 26 -0.06 -9.79 -7.17
C GLY A 26 0.48 -9.99 -8.57
N THR A 27 1.22 -8.99 -9.06
CA THR A 27 1.87 -9.05 -10.38
C THR A 27 3.27 -9.65 -10.33
N ASP A 28 3.88 -9.67 -9.13
CA ASP A 28 5.24 -10.16 -8.93
C ASP A 28 5.25 -11.65 -8.55
N HIS A 29 6.37 -12.32 -8.82
CA HIS A 29 6.51 -13.75 -8.58
C HIS A 29 6.20 -14.14 -7.12
N MET A 30 5.14 -14.93 -6.93
CA MET A 30 4.64 -15.40 -5.64
C MET A 30 4.32 -14.28 -4.63
N GLN A 31 4.03 -13.08 -5.12
CA GLN A 31 3.58 -11.97 -4.27
C GLN A 31 2.06 -11.91 -4.26
N TYR A 32 1.54 -11.32 -3.18
CA TYR A 32 0.12 -11.11 -2.97
C TYR A 32 -0.15 -9.63 -2.79
N VAL A 33 -1.36 -9.20 -3.14
CA VAL A 33 -1.79 -7.81 -2.99
C VAL A 33 -1.85 -7.46 -1.51
N TRP A 34 -1.08 -6.46 -1.12
CA TRP A 34 -1.19 -5.79 0.16
C TRP A 34 -1.90 -4.47 -0.05
N VAL A 35 -2.82 -4.14 0.84
CA VAL A 35 -3.59 -2.90 0.74
C VAL A 35 -2.96 -1.84 1.63
N LEU A 36 -2.65 -0.70 1.03
CA LEU A 36 -2.04 0.45 1.67
C LEU A 36 -3.02 1.62 1.72
N VAL A 37 -2.88 2.46 2.73
CA VAL A 37 -3.52 3.79 2.78
C VAL A 37 -2.47 4.87 2.99
N CYS A 38 -2.56 5.97 2.23
CA CYS A 38 -1.65 7.10 2.37
C CYS A 38 -2.05 7.97 3.57
N ALA A 39 -1.14 8.12 4.54
CA ALA A 39 -1.31 8.96 5.73
C ALA A 39 -0.64 10.35 5.60
N ARG A 40 -0.16 10.72 4.42
CA ARG A 40 0.44 12.04 4.19
C ARG A 40 -0.63 13.14 4.31
N ARG A 41 -0.27 14.25 4.98
CA ARG A 41 -1.07 15.48 4.98
C ARG A 41 -0.86 16.26 3.69
N LEU A 42 -1.94 16.73 3.10
CA LEU A 42 -1.96 17.62 1.96
C LEU A 42 -1.78 19.08 2.40
N GLU A 43 -1.54 19.97 1.45
CA GLU A 43 -1.43 21.41 1.70
C GLU A 43 -2.71 22.01 2.28
N THR A 44 -3.87 21.40 2.01
CA THR A 44 -5.17 21.78 2.59
C THR A 44 -5.27 21.47 4.09
N GLY A 45 -4.35 20.66 4.64
CA GLY A 45 -4.37 20.16 6.01
C GLY A 45 -5.01 18.77 6.16
N ASP A 46 -5.74 18.31 5.16
CA ASP A 46 -6.41 17.00 5.13
C ASP A 46 -5.41 15.85 4.95
N LEU A 47 -5.81 14.64 5.34
CA LEU A 47 -5.05 13.43 5.00
C LEU A 47 -5.39 13.01 3.57
N CYS A 48 -4.38 12.61 2.79
CA CYS A 48 -4.57 12.09 1.43
C CYS A 48 -5.52 10.89 1.41
N GLY A 49 -5.33 9.91 2.31
CA GLY A 49 -6.28 8.80 2.49
C GLY A 49 -6.43 7.84 1.31
N TYR A 50 -5.70 8.04 0.21
CA TYR A 50 -5.80 7.17 -0.96
C TYR A 50 -5.47 5.73 -0.62
N ARG A 51 -6.36 4.82 -1.03
CA ARG A 51 -6.20 3.38 -0.83
C ARG A 51 -5.83 2.70 -2.13
N TYR A 52 -4.82 1.84 -2.08
CA TYR A 52 -4.33 1.15 -3.26
C TYR A 52 -3.55 -0.11 -2.91
N GLY A 53 -3.45 -1.01 -3.89
CA GLY A 53 -2.72 -2.26 -3.74
C GLY A 53 -1.25 -2.14 -4.13
N ALA A 54 -0.41 -2.97 -3.51
CA ALA A 54 0.98 -3.15 -3.87
C ALA A 54 1.40 -4.61 -3.64
N ASN A 55 2.46 -5.07 -4.32
CA ASN A 55 3.09 -6.32 -3.94
C ASN A 55 3.78 -6.15 -2.57
N GLY A 56 3.76 -7.19 -1.75
CA GLY A 56 4.43 -7.18 -0.44
C GLY A 56 5.94 -6.88 -0.52
N SER A 57 6.59 -7.29 -1.61
CA SER A 57 7.98 -6.95 -1.96
C SER A 57 8.23 -5.44 -2.08
N ASP A 58 7.24 -4.67 -2.53
CA ASP A 58 7.39 -3.26 -2.88
C ASP A 58 7.07 -2.31 -1.74
N PHE A 59 6.43 -2.81 -0.67
CA PHE A 59 5.82 -2.00 0.38
C PHE A 59 6.74 -0.87 0.91
N HIS A 60 8.04 -1.13 1.08
CA HIS A 60 8.99 -0.15 1.64
C HIS A 60 9.34 1.00 0.69
N HIS A 61 9.15 0.80 -0.62
CA HIS A 61 9.53 1.74 -1.68
C HIS A 61 8.32 2.47 -2.26
N ARG A 62 7.10 1.97 -2.05
CA ARG A 62 5.88 2.53 -2.62
C ARG A 62 5.65 3.97 -2.16
N LYS A 63 5.37 4.82 -3.14
CA LYS A 63 4.83 6.17 -2.98
C LYS A 63 3.35 6.17 -3.33
N CYS A 64 2.57 7.05 -2.72
CA CYS A 64 1.16 7.25 -3.05
C CYS A 64 0.99 7.71 -4.51
N PRO A 65 0.17 7.03 -5.31
CA PRO A 65 -0.13 7.44 -6.68
C PRO A 65 -0.80 8.82 -6.77
N GLU A 66 -1.62 9.18 -5.79
CA GLU A 66 -2.43 10.39 -5.83
C GLU A 66 -1.62 11.66 -5.48
N CYS A 67 -0.84 11.64 -4.41
CA CYS A 67 -0.20 12.86 -3.88
C CYS A 67 1.34 12.86 -3.89
N GLN A 68 1.97 11.75 -4.27
CA GLN A 68 3.44 11.62 -4.26
C GLN A 68 4.03 11.31 -5.64
N GLY A 69 3.21 11.25 -6.69
CA GLY A 69 3.62 10.84 -8.04
C GLY A 69 4.08 9.38 -8.09
N GLY A 70 3.50 8.51 -7.25
CA GLY A 70 3.78 7.08 -7.27
C GLY A 70 3.20 6.38 -8.50
N ALA A 71 3.76 5.21 -8.85
CA ALA A 71 3.17 4.35 -9.86
C ALA A 71 1.80 3.82 -9.41
N ALA A 72 0.87 3.62 -10.34
CA ALA A 72 -0.46 3.10 -10.06
C ALA A 72 -0.44 1.86 -9.17
N GLY A 73 -1.44 1.77 -8.30
CA GLY A 73 -1.60 0.61 -7.42
C GLY A 73 -2.25 -0.57 -8.13
N LEU A 74 -2.13 -1.74 -7.51
CA LEU A 74 -2.93 -2.91 -7.87
C LEU A 74 -4.37 -2.70 -7.40
N ASP A 75 -5.31 -3.35 -8.08
CA ASP A 75 -6.73 -3.29 -7.74
C ASP A 75 -7.01 -3.90 -6.36
N VAL A 76 -7.81 -3.17 -5.57
CA VAL A 76 -8.19 -3.54 -4.20
C VAL A 76 -9.69 -3.63 -4.00
N ASP A 77 -10.47 -3.63 -5.08
CA ASP A 77 -11.92 -3.77 -4.99
C ASP A 77 -12.31 -5.10 -4.33
N GLY A 78 -13.17 -5.02 -3.32
CA GLY A 78 -13.60 -6.15 -2.49
C GLY A 78 -12.54 -6.77 -1.56
N LEU A 79 -11.40 -6.10 -1.32
CA LEU A 79 -10.33 -6.60 -0.43
C LEU A 79 -10.33 -6.03 0.99
N ILE A 80 -11.24 -5.10 1.31
CA ILE A 80 -11.34 -4.40 2.59
C ILE A 80 -12.77 -3.93 2.86
#